data_AF-W6MSK1-F1
#
_entry.id   AF-W6MSK1-F1
#
_cell.length_a   1.000
_cell.length_b   1.000
_cell.length_c   1.000
_cell.angle_alpha   90.00
_cell.angle_beta   90.00
_cell.angle_gamma   90.00
#
_symmetry.space_group_name_H-M   'P 1'
#
loop_
_entity.id
_entity.type
_entity.pdbx_description
1 polymer ?
#
loop_
_entity_poly.entity_id
_entity_poly.type
_entity_poly.pdbx_seq_one_letter_code
_entity_poly.pdbx_strand_id
1 'polypeptide(L)'
;MYNKEDWDGETKPFIGVDLKTFQLGEGNKYTPVSIVIYEYREMDALGVGVSDLPTQYICTEELVSKGLWETSDLYLFIVNKEVTQKTGILSTTLSSYGNNGSRYKIIKTGYYCVACASPQDWGRQANKFNVEVNFQNSFENLPASRIPRLNFNGFLAIGYVASLSLYLFNLYIHRSKLLTSHKLIAGFFVFLTVESIFTFSFYASSSEYENGKQFWKVVASFCQLFGHACLIAFPYLLAYPLAYLSVFCTTTLAYDQF
;
A
#
# COMPACT_ATOMS: atom_id res chain seq x y z
N MET A 1 5.07 -2.27 -7.00
CA MET A 1 6.16 -3.22 -6.74
C MET A 1 7.48 -2.49 -6.89
N TYR A 2 8.52 -2.95 -6.20
CA TYR A 2 9.85 -2.34 -6.28
C TYR A 2 10.80 -3.24 -7.07
N ASN A 3 11.62 -2.63 -7.92
CA ASN A 3 12.75 -3.32 -8.53
C ASN A 3 13.85 -3.56 -7.46
N LYS A 4 14.72 -4.53 -7.73
CA LYS A 4 15.92 -4.81 -6.94
C LYS A 4 16.86 -3.60 -6.84
N GLU A 5 17.13 -2.93 -7.96
CA GLU A 5 18.15 -1.86 -8.03
C GLU A 5 17.75 -0.60 -7.25
N ASP A 6 16.46 -0.25 -7.25
CA ASP A 6 15.98 0.98 -6.62
C ASP A 6 16.01 0.91 -5.07
N TRP A 7 16.19 -0.29 -4.52
CA TRP A 7 15.87 -0.59 -3.13
C TRP A 7 16.76 -1.65 -2.48
N ASP A 8 17.82 -2.07 -3.18
CA ASP A 8 18.85 -3.02 -2.73
C ASP A 8 18.31 -4.33 -2.12
N GLY A 9 17.22 -4.86 -2.69
CA GLY A 9 16.62 -6.10 -2.19
C GLY A 9 17.43 -7.34 -2.60
N GLU A 10 17.42 -8.38 -1.77
CA GLU A 10 18.19 -9.60 -2.04
C GLU A 10 17.61 -10.39 -3.22
N THR A 11 16.27 -10.42 -3.34
CA THR A 11 15.54 -11.27 -4.29
C THR A 11 15.18 -10.54 -5.59
N LYS A 12 15.02 -11.30 -6.69
CA LYS A 12 14.55 -10.76 -7.98
C LYS A 12 13.02 -10.70 -7.98
N PRO A 13 12.41 -9.50 -8.07
CA PRO A 13 10.96 -9.35 -7.98
C PRO A 13 10.26 -9.89 -9.23
N PHE A 14 9.11 -10.56 -9.02
CA PHE A 14 8.27 -11.08 -10.08
C PHE A 14 6.79 -11.14 -9.68
N ILE A 15 5.91 -11.12 -10.67
CA ILE A 15 4.49 -11.44 -10.50
C ILE A 15 4.26 -12.84 -11.09
N GLY A 16 3.89 -13.79 -10.24
CA GLY A 16 3.47 -15.13 -10.66
C GLY A 16 1.95 -15.23 -10.65
N VAL A 17 1.38 -15.96 -11.60
CA VAL A 17 -0.06 -16.16 -11.68
C VAL A 17 -0.38 -17.63 -11.87
N ASP A 18 -1.16 -18.17 -10.94
CA ASP A 18 -1.50 -19.59 -10.89
C ASP A 18 -3.03 -19.77 -10.85
N LEU A 19 -3.55 -20.69 -11.65
CA LEU A 19 -4.98 -21.00 -11.66
C LEU A 19 -5.28 -22.05 -10.58
N LYS A 20 -6.13 -21.70 -9.61
CA LYS A 20 -6.48 -22.59 -8.48
C LYS A 20 -7.73 -23.40 -8.75
N THR A 21 -8.82 -22.74 -9.12
CA THR A 21 -10.10 -23.42 -9.37
C THR A 21 -10.83 -22.79 -10.56
N PHE A 22 -11.58 -23.62 -11.26
CA PHE A 22 -12.45 -23.23 -12.35
C PHE A 22 -13.70 -24.10 -12.27
N GLN A 23 -14.85 -23.51 -11.96
CA GLN A 23 -16.11 -24.24 -12.01
C GLN A 23 -16.61 -24.22 -13.45
N LEU A 24 -16.47 -25.34 -14.16
CA LEU A 24 -17.12 -25.54 -15.45
C LEU A 24 -18.63 -25.56 -15.22
N GLY A 25 -19.37 -24.67 -15.87
CA GLY A 25 -20.80 -24.88 -16.08
C GLY A 25 -21.03 -26.19 -16.86
N GLU A 26 -22.14 -26.88 -16.60
CA GLU A 26 -22.47 -28.18 -17.21
C GLU A 26 -22.27 -28.16 -18.73
N GLY A 27 -21.23 -28.86 -19.19
CA GLY A 27 -20.78 -28.86 -20.58
C GLY A 27 -19.26 -28.72 -20.64
N ASN A 28 -18.56 -29.85 -20.71
CA ASN A 28 -17.10 -29.98 -20.74
C ASN A 28 -16.45 -29.25 -21.94
N LYS A 29 -16.39 -27.91 -21.91
CA LYS A 29 -15.46 -27.12 -22.73
C LYS A 29 -14.42 -26.50 -21.80
N TYR A 30 -13.16 -26.86 -22.04
CA TYR A 30 -12.01 -26.22 -21.44
C TYR A 30 -12.00 -24.74 -21.86
N THR A 31 -12.51 -23.87 -20.99
CA THR A 31 -12.47 -22.43 -21.27
C THR A 31 -11.21 -21.86 -20.60
N PRO A 32 -10.23 -21.38 -21.38
CA PRO A 32 -9.04 -20.75 -20.81
C PRO A 32 -9.40 -19.44 -20.11
N VAL A 33 -8.72 -19.11 -19.01
CA VAL A 33 -8.80 -17.78 -18.38
C VAL A 33 -7.77 -16.87 -19.03
N SER A 34 -8.23 -15.78 -19.64
CA SER A 34 -7.38 -14.74 -20.21
C SER A 34 -6.77 -13.92 -19.08
N ILE A 35 -5.46 -13.66 -19.14
CA ILE A 35 -4.75 -12.86 -18.14
C ILE A 35 -3.87 -11.84 -18.83
N VAL A 36 -3.82 -10.63 -18.26
CA VAL A 36 -2.86 -9.61 -18.64
C VAL A 36 -2.20 -9.02 -17.41
N ILE A 37 -0.89 -8.83 -17.49
CA ILE A 37 -0.05 -8.16 -16.50
C ILE A 37 0.59 -6.96 -17.20
N TYR A 38 0.38 -5.77 -16.64
CA TYR A 38 0.83 -4.52 -17.24
C TYR A 38 1.19 -3.49 -16.16
N GLU A 39 2.03 -2.52 -16.51
CA GLU A 39 2.25 -1.34 -15.67
C GLU A 39 1.07 -0.37 -15.85
N TYR A 40 0.56 0.23 -14.78
CA TYR A 40 -0.58 1.15 -14.82
C TYR A 40 -0.42 2.30 -15.83
N ARG A 41 0.81 2.75 -16.06
CA ARG A 41 1.13 3.79 -17.07
C ARG A 41 0.91 3.34 -18.51
N GLU A 42 0.88 2.04 -18.76
CA GLU A 42 0.66 1.42 -20.07
C GLU A 42 -0.81 1.00 -20.26
N MET A 43 -1.71 1.44 -19.37
CA MET A 43 -3.14 1.12 -19.45
C MET A 43 -3.77 1.55 -20.79
N ASP A 44 -3.35 2.69 -21.35
CA ASP A 44 -3.86 3.21 -22.61
C ASP A 44 -3.49 2.34 -23.84
N ALA A 45 -2.55 1.41 -23.65
CA ALA A 45 -2.17 0.45 -24.68
C ALA A 45 -3.09 -0.77 -24.74
N LEU A 46 -3.99 -0.92 -23.76
CA LEU A 46 -4.90 -2.05 -23.70
C LEU A 46 -6.20 -1.75 -24.44
N GLY A 47 -6.59 -2.71 -25.26
CA GLY A 47 -7.82 -2.67 -26.02
C GLY A 47 -7.74 -1.81 -27.28
N VAL A 48 -8.72 -2.01 -28.15
CA VAL A 48 -8.90 -1.27 -29.39
C VAL A 48 -10.33 -0.77 -29.47
N GLY A 49 -10.49 0.50 -29.83
CA GLY A 49 -11.78 1.05 -30.23
C GLY A 49 -12.15 0.50 -31.61
N VAL A 50 -13.22 -0.28 -31.66
CA VAL A 50 -13.84 -0.71 -32.92
C VAL A 50 -15.02 0.23 -33.18
N SER A 51 -15.15 0.78 -34.38
CA SER A 51 -16.21 1.73 -34.73
C SER A 51 -17.59 1.22 -34.28
N ASP A 52 -18.35 2.10 -33.63
CA ASP A 52 -19.69 1.86 -33.05
C ASP A 52 -19.78 0.91 -31.84
N LEU A 53 -18.65 0.44 -31.29
CA LEU A 53 -18.60 -0.44 -30.12
C LEU A 53 -17.75 0.16 -28.98
N PRO A 54 -18.05 -0.19 -27.71
CA PRO A 54 -17.13 0.11 -26.62
C PRO A 54 -15.79 -0.59 -26.83
N THR A 55 -14.72 -0.02 -26.29
CA THR A 55 -13.35 -0.55 -26.39
C THR A 55 -13.31 -2.04 -26.06
N GLN A 56 -12.84 -2.82 -27.02
CA GLN A 56 -12.68 -4.27 -26.87
C GLN A 56 -11.29 -4.55 -26.30
N TYR A 57 -11.24 -5.19 -25.13
CA TYR A 57 -9.99 -5.50 -24.44
C TYR A 57 -9.47 -6.91 -24.71
N ILE A 58 -10.32 -7.80 -25.22
CA ILE A 58 -10.00 -9.22 -25.42
C ILE A 58 -10.39 -9.61 -26.84
N CYS A 59 -9.57 -10.43 -27.48
CA CYS A 59 -9.88 -10.97 -28.79
C CYS A 59 -10.95 -12.06 -28.69
N THR A 60 -12.14 -11.78 -29.22
CA THR A 60 -13.28 -12.70 -29.25
C THR A 60 -13.41 -13.37 -30.62
N GLU A 61 -14.19 -14.46 -30.69
CA GLU A 61 -14.48 -15.15 -31.96
C GLU A 61 -15.15 -14.23 -33.00
N GLU A 62 -15.93 -13.24 -32.55
CA GLU A 62 -16.55 -12.23 -33.41
C GLU A 62 -15.51 -11.34 -34.10
N LEU A 63 -14.42 -11.00 -33.40
CA LEU A 63 -13.36 -10.17 -33.96
C LEU A 63 -12.50 -10.94 -34.96
N VAL A 64 -12.24 -12.22 -34.67
CA VAL A 64 -11.52 -13.12 -35.59
C VAL A 64 -12.35 -13.40 -36.85
N SER A 65 -13.66 -13.67 -36.71
CA SER A 65 -14.55 -13.92 -37.85
C SER A 65 -14.73 -12.69 -38.76
N LYS A 66 -14.61 -11.48 -38.20
CA LYS A 66 -14.56 -10.21 -38.96
C LYS A 66 -13.20 -9.93 -39.61
N GLY A 67 -12.20 -10.80 -39.41
CA GLY A 67 -10.86 -10.65 -39.98
C GLY A 67 -10.04 -9.52 -39.36
N LEU A 68 -10.43 -9.02 -38.18
CA LEU A 68 -9.72 -7.93 -37.49
C LEU A 68 -8.53 -8.44 -36.67
N TRP A 69 -8.54 -9.72 -36.28
CA TRP A 69 -7.52 -10.36 -35.46
C TRP A 69 -7.25 -11.79 -35.93
N GLU A 70 -6.05 -12.30 -35.62
CA GLU A 70 -5.64 -13.66 -35.98
C GLU A 70 -6.25 -14.71 -35.03
N THR A 71 -6.40 -15.94 -35.53
CA THR A 71 -6.89 -17.07 -34.72
C THR A 71 -5.94 -17.44 -33.58
N SER A 72 -4.65 -17.14 -33.70
CA SER A 72 -3.65 -17.33 -32.65
C SER A 72 -3.85 -16.40 -31.45
N ASP A 73 -4.49 -15.25 -31.66
CA ASP A 73 -4.71 -14.24 -30.63
C ASP A 73 -6.03 -14.46 -29.87
N LEU A 74 -6.78 -15.51 -30.22
CA LEU A 74 -8.07 -15.79 -29.62
C LEU A 74 -7.98 -15.91 -28.09
N TYR A 75 -8.84 -15.16 -27.41
CA TYR A 75 -8.88 -15.01 -25.96
C TYR A 75 -7.64 -14.37 -25.31
N LEU A 76 -6.73 -13.77 -26.08
CA LEU A 76 -5.69 -12.91 -25.51
C LEU A 76 -6.22 -11.49 -25.30
N PHE A 77 -5.60 -10.77 -24.38
CA PHE A 77 -5.83 -9.34 -24.25
C PHE A 77 -5.23 -8.62 -25.45
N ILE A 78 -6.00 -7.70 -26.00
CA ILE A 78 -5.60 -6.87 -27.12
C ILE A 78 -4.59 -5.84 -26.60
N VAL A 79 -3.39 -5.85 -27.16
CA VAL A 79 -2.32 -4.91 -26.84
C VAL A 79 -1.97 -4.11 -28.08
N ASN A 80 -2.21 -2.80 -28.03
CA ASN A 80 -1.84 -1.87 -29.08
C ASN A 80 -0.32 -1.60 -29.03
N LYS A 81 0.39 -2.18 -29.99
CA LYS A 81 1.86 -2.04 -30.12
C LYS A 81 2.28 -0.64 -30.61
N GLU A 82 1.38 0.15 -31.18
CA GLU A 82 1.69 1.51 -31.65
C GLU A 82 1.81 2.50 -30.48
N VAL A 83 0.98 2.32 -29.44
CA VAL A 83 1.00 3.16 -28.24
C VAL A 83 2.18 2.81 -27.33
N THR A 84 2.57 1.54 -27.31
CA THR A 84 3.65 1.06 -26.44
C THR A 84 4.74 0.35 -27.23
N GLN A 85 5.82 1.07 -27.55
CA GLN A 85 7.06 0.48 -28.09
C GLN A 85 7.76 -0.45 -27.08
N LYS A 86 7.30 -0.49 -25.82
CA LYS A 86 7.87 -1.29 -24.73
C LYS A 86 7.13 -2.62 -24.61
N THR A 87 7.90 -3.70 -24.66
CA THR A 87 7.48 -5.10 -24.45
C THR A 87 7.09 -5.41 -23.00
N GLY A 88 6.54 -4.43 -22.28
CA GLY A 88 6.25 -4.48 -20.85
C GLY A 88 4.93 -5.15 -20.51
N ILE A 89 4.09 -5.50 -21.48
CA ILE A 89 2.79 -6.12 -21.23
C ILE A 89 2.90 -7.62 -21.50
N LEU A 90 2.51 -8.44 -20.54
CA LEU A 90 2.37 -9.88 -20.69
C LEU A 90 0.89 -10.24 -20.80
N SER A 91 0.47 -10.74 -21.96
CA SER A 91 -0.85 -11.35 -22.14
C SER A 91 -0.70 -12.84 -22.40
N THR A 92 -1.46 -13.66 -21.67
CA THR A 92 -1.46 -15.12 -21.80
C THR A 92 -2.81 -15.70 -21.40
N THR A 93 -3.09 -16.91 -21.86
CA THR A 93 -4.23 -17.71 -21.40
C THR A 93 -3.77 -18.78 -20.42
N LEU A 94 -4.58 -19.04 -19.39
CA LEU A 94 -4.37 -20.15 -18.45
C LEU A 94 -5.45 -21.20 -18.68
N SER A 95 -5.03 -22.38 -19.15
CA SER A 95 -5.92 -23.51 -19.41
C SER A 95 -5.71 -24.69 -18.44
N SER A 96 -4.54 -24.76 -17.79
CA SER A 96 -4.21 -25.81 -16.82
C SER A 96 -4.28 -25.31 -15.39
N TYR A 97 -4.73 -26.20 -14.49
CA TYR A 97 -4.63 -26.00 -13.05
C TYR A 97 -3.17 -26.08 -12.59
N GLY A 98 -2.84 -25.28 -11.58
CA GLY A 98 -1.51 -25.29 -10.95
C GLY A 98 -0.57 -24.19 -11.46
N ASN A 99 0.73 -24.41 -11.25
CA ASN A 99 1.77 -23.46 -11.60
C ASN A 99 2.02 -23.50 -13.11
N ASN A 100 1.51 -22.50 -13.81
CA ASN A 100 1.65 -22.38 -15.26
C ASN A 100 3.01 -21.78 -15.67
N GLY A 101 3.88 -21.44 -14.70
CA GLY A 101 5.21 -20.90 -14.95
C GLY A 101 5.23 -19.47 -15.50
N SER A 102 4.05 -18.86 -15.70
CA SER A 102 3.88 -17.49 -16.18
C SER A 102 4.36 -16.50 -15.12
N ARG A 103 5.63 -16.11 -15.23
CA ARG A 103 6.29 -15.13 -14.36
C ARG A 103 6.59 -13.86 -15.13
N TYR A 104 6.03 -12.76 -14.67
CA TYR A 104 6.35 -11.44 -15.16
C TYR A 104 7.49 -10.83 -14.33
N LYS A 105 8.62 -10.54 -14.97
CA LYS A 105 9.79 -9.96 -14.32
C LYS A 105 9.58 -8.46 -14.11
N ILE A 106 9.80 -7.98 -12.88
CA ILE A 106 9.76 -6.55 -12.57
C ILE A 106 11.12 -5.94 -12.86
N ILE A 107 11.20 -5.12 -13.91
CA ILE A 107 12.42 -4.40 -14.32
C ILE A 107 12.44 -2.98 -13.75
N LYS A 108 11.28 -2.38 -13.47
CA LYS A 108 11.16 -1.01 -12.98
C LYS A 108 10.25 -0.96 -11.77
N THR A 109 10.56 -0.06 -10.83
CA THR A 109 9.62 0.25 -9.75
C THR A 109 8.39 0.95 -10.31
N GLY A 110 7.20 0.44 -9.99
CA GLY A 110 5.96 0.96 -10.54
C GLY A 110 4.70 0.33 -9.96
N TYR A 111 3.56 0.77 -10.46
CA TYR A 111 2.26 0.19 -10.15
C TYR A 111 1.92 -0.82 -11.24
N TYR A 112 1.71 -2.07 -10.84
CA TYR A 112 1.41 -3.17 -11.76
C TYR A 112 0.00 -3.67 -11.49
N CYS A 113 -0.73 -3.93 -12.57
CA CYS A 113 -2.09 -4.40 -12.55
C CYS A 113 -2.15 -5.80 -13.17
N VAL A 114 -2.98 -6.66 -12.60
CA VAL A 114 -3.31 -7.98 -13.15
C VAL A 114 -4.80 -7.99 -13.41
N ALA A 115 -5.19 -8.19 -14.67
CA ALA A 115 -6.58 -8.36 -15.04
C ALA A 115 -6.79 -9.78 -15.57
N CYS A 116 -7.91 -10.39 -15.17
CA CYS A 116 -8.30 -11.73 -15.59
C CYS A 116 -9.71 -11.65 -16.16
N ALA A 117 -9.98 -12.43 -17.20
CA ALA A 117 -11.29 -12.53 -17.80
C ALA A 117 -11.55 -13.95 -18.30
N SER A 118 -12.80 -14.40 -18.20
CA SER A 118 -13.25 -15.69 -18.72
C SER A 118 -14.04 -15.48 -20.01
N PRO A 119 -13.66 -16.12 -21.13
CA PRO A 119 -14.38 -16.06 -22.40
C PRO A 119 -15.86 -16.45 -22.35
N GLN A 120 -16.29 -17.22 -21.35
CA GLN A 120 -17.69 -17.68 -21.26
C GLN A 120 -18.63 -16.65 -20.62
N ASP A 121 -18.09 -15.57 -20.04
CA ASP A 121 -18.89 -14.51 -19.40
C ASP A 121 -19.65 -13.65 -20.41
N TRP A 122 -19.46 -13.85 -21.72
CA TRP A 122 -20.08 -13.08 -22.80
C TRP A 122 -21.54 -13.47 -23.13
N GLY A 123 -22.33 -13.90 -22.13
CA GLY A 123 -23.78 -13.75 -22.22
C GLY A 123 -24.68 -14.94 -21.84
N ARG A 124 -24.22 -16.00 -21.16
CA ARG A 124 -25.17 -17.06 -20.70
C ARG A 124 -25.06 -17.52 -19.25
N GLN A 125 -23.89 -17.64 -18.64
CA GLN A 125 -23.73 -17.89 -17.20
C GLN A 125 -22.35 -17.39 -16.73
N ALA A 126 -22.29 -16.75 -15.57
CA ALA A 126 -21.03 -16.27 -14.99
C ALA A 126 -20.19 -17.47 -14.53
N ASN A 127 -19.02 -17.65 -15.13
CA ASN A 127 -18.09 -18.68 -14.70
C ASN A 127 -17.39 -18.23 -13.42
N LYS A 128 -17.34 -19.12 -12.41
CA LYS A 128 -16.57 -18.87 -11.20
C LYS A 128 -15.17 -19.45 -11.37
N PHE A 129 -14.18 -18.56 -11.45
CA PHE A 129 -12.77 -18.93 -11.45
C PHE A 129 -12.05 -18.29 -10.27
N ASN A 130 -11.01 -18.96 -9.78
CA ASN A 130 -10.12 -18.44 -8.75
C ASN A 130 -8.68 -18.49 -9.25
N VAL A 131 -8.07 -17.30 -9.32
CA VAL A 131 -6.69 -17.10 -9.74
C VAL A 131 -5.91 -16.59 -8.54
N GLU A 132 -4.83 -17.28 -8.19
CA GLU A 132 -3.88 -16.80 -7.20
C GLU A 132 -2.80 -15.98 -7.90
N VAL A 133 -2.60 -14.75 -7.43
CA VAL A 133 -1.53 -13.88 -7.92
C VAL A 133 -0.50 -13.74 -6.81
N ASN A 134 0.71 -14.23 -7.07
CA ASN A 134 1.82 -14.10 -6.16
C ASN A 134 2.67 -12.88 -6.55
N PHE A 135 2.69 -11.87 -5.69
CA PHE A 135 3.51 -10.68 -5.82
C PHE A 135 4.80 -10.85 -5.01
N GLN A 136 5.85 -11.38 -5.64
CA GLN A 136 7.16 -11.45 -5.02
C GLN A 136 7.88 -10.12 -5.22
N ASN A 137 8.10 -9.39 -4.12
CA ASN A 137 8.84 -8.14 -4.15
C ASN A 137 10.34 -8.41 -3.94
N SER A 138 11.18 -7.41 -4.18
CA SER A 138 12.65 -7.52 -3.95
C SER A 138 12.97 -7.74 -2.46
N PHE A 139 12.08 -7.26 -1.60
CA PHE A 139 12.03 -7.53 -0.17
C PHE A 139 11.12 -8.73 0.09
N GLU A 140 11.58 -9.70 0.86
CA GLU A 140 10.93 -10.98 1.21
C GLU A 140 9.38 -11.02 1.14
N ASN A 141 8.68 -11.09 2.28
CA ASN A 141 7.21 -11.24 2.36
C ASN A 141 6.50 -9.92 2.70
N LEU A 142 7.20 -8.78 2.62
CA LEU A 142 6.64 -7.48 2.99
C LEU A 142 5.92 -6.84 1.79
N PRO A 143 4.65 -6.43 1.95
CA PRO A 143 3.92 -5.76 0.89
C PRO A 143 4.57 -4.42 0.60
N ALA A 144 4.78 -4.11 -0.68
CA ALA A 144 5.43 -2.90 -1.15
C ALA A 144 4.85 -1.62 -0.52
N SER A 145 3.53 -1.56 -0.29
CA SER A 145 2.86 -0.40 0.30
C SER A 145 3.28 -0.07 1.74
N ARG A 146 3.89 -1.02 2.48
CA ARG A 146 4.31 -0.80 3.87
C ARG A 146 5.73 -0.26 4.01
N ILE A 147 6.57 -0.40 2.98
CA ILE A 147 8.01 -0.07 3.07
C ILE A 147 8.24 1.42 3.30
N PRO A 148 7.60 2.35 2.58
CA PRO A 148 7.77 3.78 2.86
C PRO A 148 7.33 4.16 4.28
N ARG A 149 6.30 3.48 4.81
CA ARG A 149 5.81 3.71 6.17
C ARG A 149 6.82 3.26 7.23
N LEU A 150 7.54 2.17 6.99
CA LEU A 150 8.57 1.69 7.90
C LEU A 150 9.69 2.74 8.06
N ASN A 151 10.28 3.18 6.95
CA ASN A 151 11.40 4.13 6.97
C ASN A 151 10.98 5.46 7.59
N PHE A 152 9.81 5.97 7.22
CA PHE A 152 9.29 7.22 7.76
C PHE A 152 9.12 7.18 9.29
N ASN A 153 8.50 6.12 9.82
CA ASN A 153 8.33 5.96 11.27
C ASN A 153 9.66 5.73 11.99
N GLY A 154 10.64 5.08 11.34
CA GLY A 154 11.99 4.91 11.88
C GLY A 154 12.72 6.25 12.04
N PHE A 155 12.72 7.11 11.01
CA PHE A 155 13.30 8.44 11.09
C PHE A 155 12.61 9.33 12.13
N LEU A 156 11.27 9.26 12.22
CA LEU A 156 10.53 9.96 13.26
C LEU A 156 10.91 9.49 14.67
N ALA A 157 11.05 8.19 14.89
CA ALA A 157 11.46 7.65 16.18
C ALA A 157 12.84 8.20 16.60
N ILE A 158 13.82 8.23 15.69
CA ILE A 158 15.15 8.82 15.95
C ILE A 158 15.03 10.31 16.28
N GLY A 159 14.25 11.06 15.51
CA GLY A 159 14.02 12.49 15.75
C GLY A 159 13.39 12.78 17.12
N TYR A 160 12.41 11.96 17.53
CA TYR A 160 11.78 12.08 18.84
C TYR A 160 12.73 11.70 19.98
N VAL A 161 13.54 10.64 19.84
CA VAL A 161 14.57 10.28 20.84
C VAL A 161 15.58 11.41 21.02
N ALA A 162 16.06 12.02 19.93
CA ALA A 162 17.00 13.12 19.99
C ALA A 162 16.39 14.35 20.67
N SER A 163 15.15 14.70 20.29
CA SER A 163 14.41 15.83 20.87
C SER A 163 14.13 15.61 22.37
N LEU A 164 13.70 14.41 22.75
CA LEU A 164 13.48 14.01 24.14
C LEU A 164 14.77 14.12 24.95
N SER A 165 15.89 13.65 24.39
CA SER A 165 17.20 13.67 25.06
C SER A 165 17.67 15.10 25.34
N LEU A 166 17.55 16.00 24.35
CA LEU A 166 17.84 17.43 24.53
C LEU A 166 16.91 18.10 25.53
N TYR A 167 15.62 17.74 25.53
CA TYR A 167 14.64 18.29 26.45
C TYR A 167 14.92 17.85 27.90
N LEU A 168 15.17 16.56 28.12
CA LEU A 168 15.51 16.01 29.43
C LEU A 168 16.83 16.58 29.96
N PHE A 169 17.82 16.79 29.09
CA PHE A 169 19.07 17.44 29.46
C PHE A 169 18.84 18.89 29.93
N ASN A 170 18.05 19.66 29.20
CA ASN A 170 17.69 21.03 29.61
C ASN A 170 16.91 21.07 30.93
N LEU A 171 15.98 20.13 31.13
CA LEU A 171 15.25 19.98 32.39
C LEU A 171 16.21 19.63 33.54
N TYR A 172 17.19 18.75 33.29
CA TYR A 172 18.18 18.32 34.28
C TYR A 172 19.03 19.49 34.79
N ILE A 173 19.36 20.44 33.92
CA ILE A 173 20.10 21.66 34.28
C ILE A 173 19.21 22.64 35.06
N HIS A 174 17.97 22.86 34.62
CA HIS A 174 17.08 23.90 35.15
C HIS A 174 16.06 23.39 36.20
N ARG A 175 16.36 22.29 36.90
CA ARG A 175 15.40 21.60 37.80
C ARG A 175 14.79 22.47 38.88
N SER A 176 15.49 23.49 39.32
CA SER A 176 15.09 24.39 40.41
C SER A 176 13.99 25.39 40.03
N LYS A 177 13.67 25.56 38.73
CA LYS A 177 12.69 26.57 38.24
C LYS A 177 11.53 25.96 37.44
N LEU A 178 11.26 24.67 37.60
CA LEU A 178 10.30 23.96 36.74
C LEU A 178 8.85 24.22 37.14
N LEU A 179 8.14 25.01 36.34
CA LEU A 179 6.67 25.05 36.35
C LEU A 179 6.10 23.68 35.95
N THR A 180 4.95 23.32 36.54
CA THR A 180 4.21 22.07 36.26
C THR A 180 3.97 21.85 34.76
N SER A 181 3.84 22.92 33.97
CA SER A 181 3.68 22.88 32.51
C SER A 181 4.84 22.17 31.78
N HIS A 182 6.10 22.38 32.19
CA HIS A 182 7.25 21.74 31.54
C HIS A 182 7.30 20.21 31.78
N LYS A 183 6.80 19.74 32.93
CA LYS A 183 6.70 18.31 33.23
C LYS A 183 5.66 17.62 32.35
N LEU A 184 4.56 18.31 32.01
CA LEU A 184 3.55 17.80 31.10
C LEU A 184 4.09 17.65 29.67
N ILE A 185 4.85 18.64 29.19
CA ILE A 185 5.51 18.59 27.87
C ILE A 185 6.51 17.43 27.79
N ALA A 186 7.30 17.21 28.85
CA ALA A 186 8.23 16.07 28.91
C ALA A 186 7.51 14.73 28.77
N GLY A 187 6.39 14.55 29.48
CA GLY A 187 5.57 13.33 29.39
C GLY A 187 5.05 13.08 27.97
N PHE A 188 4.67 14.14 27.26
CA PHE A 188 4.23 14.03 25.86
C PHE A 188 5.35 13.59 24.92
N PHE A 189 6.57 14.12 25.07
CA PHE A 189 7.72 13.66 24.28
C PHE A 189 8.06 12.18 24.54
N VAL A 190 8.00 11.74 25.80
CA VAL A 190 8.19 10.32 26.14
C VAL A 190 7.12 9.47 25.45
N PHE A 191 5.86 9.90 25.53
CA PHE A 191 4.75 9.19 24.89
C PHE A 191 4.93 9.05 23.37
N LEU A 192 5.20 10.15 22.65
CA LEU A 192 5.42 10.14 21.20
C LEU A 192 6.61 9.26 20.78
N THR A 193 7.67 9.28 21.60
CA THR A 193 8.87 8.45 21.36
C THR A 193 8.51 6.97 21.46
N VAL A 194 7.81 6.59 22.54
CA VAL A 194 7.38 5.20 22.78
C VAL A 194 6.44 4.72 21.67
N GLU A 195 5.45 5.52 21.27
CA GLU A 195 4.53 5.21 20.17
C GLU A 195 5.27 4.99 18.84
N SER A 196 6.23 5.86 18.53
CA SER A 196 7.00 5.77 17.27
C SER A 196 7.89 4.52 17.24
N ILE A 197 8.50 4.16 18.37
CA ILE A 197 9.30 2.94 18.51
C ILE A 197 8.41 1.69 18.35
N PHE A 198 7.24 1.66 18.98
CA PHE A 198 6.31 0.54 18.85
C PHE A 198 5.80 0.40 17.41
N THR A 199 5.48 1.54 16.76
CA THR A 199 5.05 1.56 15.36
C THR A 199 6.14 1.07 14.43
N PHE A 200 7.38 1.54 14.60
CA PHE A 200 8.53 1.06 13.84
C PHE A 200 8.74 -0.44 14.05
N SER A 201 8.74 -0.91 15.31
CA SER A 201 8.93 -2.33 15.66
C SER A 201 7.85 -3.22 15.03
N PHE A 202 6.60 -2.77 15.02
CA PHE A 202 5.50 -3.46 14.35
C PHE A 202 5.76 -3.64 12.84
N TYR A 203 6.20 -2.58 12.17
CA TYR A 203 6.51 -2.65 10.74
C TYR A 203 7.82 -3.40 10.44
N ALA A 204 8.79 -3.36 11.35
CA ALA A 204 10.08 -4.04 11.23
C ALA A 204 9.98 -5.54 11.49
N SER A 205 9.02 -5.97 12.33
CA SER A 205 8.80 -7.40 12.58
C SER A 205 8.38 -8.10 11.28
N SER A 206 9.31 -8.86 10.70
CA SER A 206 9.06 -9.71 9.55
C SER A 206 8.11 -10.83 9.96
N SER A 207 7.18 -11.12 9.07
CA SER A 207 6.02 -11.94 9.34
C SER A 207 6.35 -13.43 9.40
N GLU A 208 6.53 -13.97 10.59
CA GLU A 208 6.52 -15.44 10.79
C GLU A 208 5.39 -15.95 11.69
N TYR A 209 4.74 -15.10 12.50
CA TYR A 209 3.69 -15.57 13.43
C TYR A 209 2.33 -14.91 13.20
N GLU A 210 1.39 -15.69 12.69
CA GLU A 210 0.03 -15.26 12.32
C GLU A 210 -0.82 -14.82 13.52
N ASN A 211 -0.68 -15.49 14.68
CA ASN A 211 -1.39 -15.15 15.92
C ASN A 211 -0.81 -13.91 16.63
N GLY A 212 0.52 -13.70 16.55
CA GLY A 212 1.17 -12.52 17.12
C GLY A 212 0.78 -11.22 16.40
N LYS A 213 0.52 -11.29 15.09
CA LYS A 213 0.12 -10.13 14.28
C LYS A 213 -1.15 -9.45 14.76
N GLN A 214 -2.14 -10.18 15.26
CA GLN A 214 -3.41 -9.59 15.68
C GLN A 214 -3.26 -8.74 16.94
N PHE A 215 -2.55 -9.25 17.94
CA PHE A 215 -2.26 -8.51 19.16
C PHE A 215 -1.46 -7.23 18.87
N TRP A 216 -0.36 -7.34 18.14
CA TRP A 216 0.48 -6.18 17.80
C TRP A 216 -0.24 -5.16 16.91
N LYS A 217 -1.12 -5.60 16.00
CA LYS A 217 -1.99 -4.68 15.24
C LYS A 217 -2.91 -3.89 16.14
N VAL A 218 -3.58 -4.55 17.10
CA VAL A 218 -4.50 -3.90 18.03
C VAL A 218 -3.75 -2.89 18.89
N VAL A 219 -2.58 -3.27 19.44
CA VAL A 219 -1.73 -2.39 20.24
C VAL A 219 -1.25 -1.19 19.43
N ALA A 220 -0.70 -1.41 18.23
CA ALA A 220 -0.22 -0.33 17.37
C ALA A 220 -1.35 0.62 16.94
N SER A 221 -2.53 0.08 16.61
CA SER A 221 -3.70 0.89 16.26
C SER A 221 -4.23 1.71 17.43
N PHE A 222 -4.22 1.14 18.64
CA PHE A 222 -4.64 1.85 19.85
C PHE A 222 -3.63 2.95 20.22
N CYS A 223 -2.33 2.65 20.17
CA CYS A 223 -1.26 3.64 20.35
C CYS A 223 -1.38 4.79 19.35
N GLN A 224 -1.64 4.50 18.07
CA GLN A 224 -1.84 5.51 17.03
C GLN A 224 -3.07 6.38 17.30
N LEU A 225 -4.20 5.78 17.65
CA LEU A 225 -5.42 6.54 17.95
C LEU A 225 -5.21 7.49 19.14
N PHE A 226 -4.58 6.98 20.19
CA PHE A 226 -4.29 7.75 21.39
C PHE A 226 -3.26 8.85 21.12
N GLY A 227 -2.23 8.59 20.32
CA GLY A 227 -1.25 9.59 19.89
C GLY A 227 -1.87 10.75 19.11
N HIS A 228 -2.77 10.46 18.16
CA HIS A 228 -3.52 11.49 17.45
C HIS A 228 -4.41 12.30 18.40
N ALA A 229 -5.11 11.65 19.32
CA ALA A 229 -5.94 12.34 20.30
C ALA A 229 -5.12 13.27 21.21
N CYS A 230 -3.96 12.82 21.67
CA CYS A 230 -3.04 13.64 22.46
C CYS A 230 -2.45 14.80 21.66
N LEU A 231 -2.04 14.59 20.40
CA LEU A 231 -1.55 15.65 19.51
C LEU A 231 -2.60 16.75 19.29
N ILE A 232 -3.87 16.37 19.12
CA ILE A 232 -4.97 17.33 18.95
C ILE A 232 -5.26 18.07 20.25
N ALA A 233 -5.30 17.37 21.39
CA ALA A 233 -5.66 17.98 22.68
C ALA A 233 -4.54 18.85 23.29
N PHE A 234 -3.28 18.54 23.02
CA PHE A 234 -2.11 19.20 23.60
C PHE A 234 -2.04 20.72 23.38
N PRO A 235 -2.27 21.27 22.17
CA PRO A 235 -2.29 22.72 21.97
C PRO A 235 -3.42 23.41 22.74
N TYR A 236 -4.59 22.78 22.91
CA TYR A 236 -5.67 23.33 23.72
C TYR A 236 -5.33 23.34 25.22
N LEU A 237 -4.62 22.31 25.69
CA LEU A 237 -4.14 22.21 27.07
C LEU A 237 -3.02 23.21 27.40
N LEU A 238 -2.21 23.61 26.40
CA LEU A 238 -1.21 24.68 26.54
C LEU A 238 -1.83 26.07 26.43
N ALA A 239 -2.86 26.25 25.61
CA ALA A 239 -3.54 27.54 25.43
C ALA A 239 -4.35 27.95 26.67
N TYR A 240 -4.95 26.99 27.38
CA TYR A 240 -5.76 27.26 28.58
C TYR A 240 -5.00 28.03 29.68
N PRO A 241 -3.81 27.60 30.15
CA PRO A 241 -3.06 28.32 31.17
C PRO A 241 -2.51 29.68 30.68
N LEU A 242 -2.19 29.83 29.39
CA LEU A 242 -1.77 31.11 28.81
C LEU A 242 -2.93 32.13 28.77
N ALA A 243 -4.15 31.68 28.47
CA ALA A 243 -5.35 32.52 28.53
C ALA A 243 -5.63 32.97 29.97
N TYR A 244 -5.54 32.07 30.96
CA TYR A 244 -5.70 32.44 32.36
C TYR A 244 -4.61 33.41 32.86
N LEU A 245 -3.35 33.24 32.45
CA LEU A 245 -2.28 34.20 32.78
C LEU A 245 -2.51 35.57 32.15
N SER A 246 -3.03 35.64 30.92
CA SER A 246 -3.36 36.92 30.26
C SER A 246 -4.48 37.67 30.98
N VAL A 247 -5.48 36.94 31.50
CA VAL A 247 -6.59 37.50 32.28
C VAL A 247 -6.14 37.90 33.69
N PHE A 248 -5.24 37.13 34.32
CA PHE A 248 -4.69 37.48 35.63
C PHE A 248 -3.76 38.70 35.57
N CYS A 249 -3.02 38.86 34.48
CA CYS A 249 -2.12 40.02 34.29
C CYS A 249 -2.90 41.31 34.02
N THR A 250 -4.05 41.25 33.34
CA THR A 250 -4.91 42.43 33.13
C THR A 250 -5.69 42.82 34.38
N THR A 251 -6.12 41.87 35.21
CA THR A 251 -6.83 42.18 36.47
C THR A 251 -5.92 42.69 37.58
N THR A 252 -4.64 42.27 37.62
CA THR A 252 -3.65 42.81 38.57
C THR A 252 -3.18 44.22 38.19
N LEU A 253 -2.97 44.51 36.91
CA LEU A 253 -2.69 45.88 36.44
C LEU A 253 -3.84 46.87 36.67
N ALA A 254 -5.08 46.39 36.71
CA ALA A 254 -6.25 47.23 36.98
C ALA A 254 -6.41 47.58 38.49
N TYR A 255 -5.82 46.80 39.39
CA TYR A 255 -5.94 47.01 40.85
C TYR A 255 -4.86 47.95 41.40
N ASP A 256 -3.73 48.13 40.70
CA ASP A 256 -2.66 49.08 41.07
C ASP A 256 -2.92 50.53 40.61
N GLN A 257 -4.10 50.80 40.04
CA GLN A 257 -4.54 52.12 39.56
C GLN A 257 -5.65 52.75 40.42
N PHE A 258 -5.99 52.17 41.59
CA PHE A 258 -6.97 52.70 42.55
C PHE A 258 -6.38 52.86 43.95
#